data_AF-A0A7C1HXP2-F1
#
_entry.id   AF-A0A7C1HXP2-F1
#
_cell.length_a   1.000
_cell.length_b   1.000
_cell.length_c   1.000
_cell.angle_alpha   90.00
_cell.angle_beta   90.00
_cell.angle_gamma   90.00
#
_symmetry.space_group_name_H-M   'P 1'
#
loop_
_entity.id
_entity.type
_entity.pdbx_description
1 polymer ?
#
loop_
_entity_poly.entity_id
_entity_poly.type
_entity_poly.pdbx_seq_one_letter_code
_entity_poly.pdbx_strand_id
1 'polypeptide(L)'
;MTTDTVWDRLKTKGAYTAAAYLSKRLARDPKGAFLKLAELFERVSVHDVDRERARDMRWLFKNEHVFLDFMTRSVTQLAEAPRRALINFFFSPFVFEGRKKRWEKEHGFKSLDLLVLSITSRCNLHCYGCWAAKYSKKADDLDFEVIDRLIAEAHDEMGVSLFVLTGGEPFLRKQDMYALLEKYDRCFFIIYTNGLLITESDARRLAELGNGAPMISIEGDKETTDARRAGSYDKIIAKMEMLRDAGVLFGFSGTVTDANWEYISSDGFAELMIDKGCMFGWLFHYIPIGAEPRLELMLSPEHRDELRKRVYRLRNTHPILLADFWNDGPVAHGCLAGGRQYLHVNNRGDIEPCVFAHFAIDNAYTTSLTEAMESDFMRAIRAEIPY
;
A
#
# COMPACT_ATOMS: atom_id res chain seq x y z
N MET A 1 -11.10 3.15 -32.85
CA MET A 1 -10.49 1.98 -32.17
C MET A 1 -9.11 1.79 -32.76
N THR A 2 -8.07 2.21 -32.05
CA THR A 2 -6.67 2.11 -32.53
C THR A 2 -6.13 0.69 -32.28
N THR A 3 -5.28 0.25 -33.18
CA THR A 3 -4.62 -1.06 -33.25
C THR A 3 -3.78 -1.42 -32.01
N ASP A 4 -3.49 -0.45 -31.14
CA ASP A 4 -2.76 -0.65 -29.88
C ASP A 4 -3.54 -1.50 -28.87
N THR A 5 -4.87 -1.50 -28.93
CA THR A 5 -5.71 -2.16 -27.91
C THR A 5 -5.74 -3.68 -27.96
N VAL A 6 -5.47 -4.30 -29.12
CA VAL A 6 -5.52 -5.77 -29.29
C VAL A 6 -4.18 -6.41 -28.92
N TRP A 7 -3.07 -5.77 -29.29
CA TRP A 7 -1.73 -6.24 -28.97
C TRP A 7 -1.41 -6.10 -27.49
N ASP A 8 -1.85 -5.03 -26.83
CA ASP A 8 -1.72 -4.89 -25.38
C ASP A 8 -2.55 -5.96 -24.67
N ARG A 9 -3.82 -6.18 -25.08
CA ARG A 9 -4.65 -7.26 -24.54
C ARG A 9 -4.03 -8.65 -24.72
N LEU A 10 -3.40 -8.91 -25.88
CA LEU A 10 -2.72 -10.18 -26.16
C LEU A 10 -1.44 -10.36 -25.32
N LYS A 11 -0.63 -9.30 -25.16
CA LYS A 11 0.55 -9.32 -24.29
C LYS A 11 0.17 -9.50 -22.83
N THR A 12 -0.83 -8.76 -22.35
CA THR A 12 -1.36 -8.87 -20.99
C THR A 12 -1.92 -10.26 -20.74
N LYS A 13 -2.73 -10.82 -21.65
CA LYS A 13 -3.25 -12.19 -21.53
C LYS A 13 -2.12 -13.23 -21.59
N GLY A 14 -1.10 -13.03 -22.42
CA GLY A 14 0.09 -13.88 -22.51
C GLY A 14 0.93 -13.86 -21.23
N ALA A 15 1.16 -12.68 -20.65
CA ALA A 15 1.88 -12.50 -19.39
C ALA A 15 1.13 -13.15 -18.21
N TYR A 16 -0.19 -12.93 -18.11
CA TYR A 16 -1.01 -13.59 -17.09
C TYR A 16 -1.03 -15.11 -17.23
N THR A 17 -1.12 -15.62 -18.46
CA THR A 17 -1.10 -17.06 -18.73
C THR A 17 0.27 -17.67 -18.40
N ALA A 18 1.36 -16.97 -18.74
CA ALA A 18 2.72 -17.40 -18.42
C ALA A 18 2.98 -17.41 -16.90
N ALA A 19 2.53 -16.37 -16.18
CA ALA A 19 2.63 -16.30 -14.73
C ALA A 19 1.79 -17.41 -14.05
N ALA A 20 0.56 -17.66 -14.52
CA ALA A 20 -0.29 -18.74 -14.04
C ALA A 20 0.32 -20.13 -14.32
N TYR A 21 0.93 -20.35 -15.49
CA TYR A 21 1.62 -21.60 -15.82
C TYR A 21 2.87 -21.82 -14.94
N LEU A 22 3.64 -20.77 -14.71
CA LEU A 22 4.84 -20.82 -13.87
C LEU A 22 4.50 -20.98 -12.38
N SER A 23 3.33 -20.52 -11.93
CA SER A 23 2.84 -20.75 -10.55
C SER A 23 2.78 -22.23 -10.16
N LYS A 24 2.53 -23.13 -11.11
CA LYS A 24 2.55 -24.59 -10.88
C LYS A 24 3.96 -25.17 -10.75
N ARG A 25 4.98 -24.48 -11.26
CA ARG A 25 6.41 -24.88 -11.13
C ARG A 25 7.09 -24.23 -9.94
N LEU A 26 6.59 -23.06 -9.50
CA LEU A 26 7.12 -22.30 -8.38
C LEU A 26 7.18 -23.11 -7.07
N ALA A 27 6.28 -24.07 -6.86
CA ALA A 27 6.31 -24.93 -5.66
C ALA A 27 7.42 -25.99 -5.65
N ARG A 28 8.05 -26.30 -6.80
CA ARG A 28 9.09 -27.34 -6.92
C ARG A 28 10.50 -26.77 -7.13
N ASP A 29 10.60 -25.68 -7.88
CA ASP A 29 11.86 -24.98 -8.17
C ASP A 29 11.58 -23.46 -8.30
N PRO A 30 11.45 -22.73 -7.17
CA PRO A 30 11.15 -21.30 -7.17
C PRO A 30 12.21 -20.51 -7.95
N LYS A 31 13.50 -20.76 -7.68
CA LYS A 31 14.63 -20.06 -8.31
C LYS A 31 14.62 -20.21 -9.82
N GLY A 32 14.55 -21.44 -10.33
CA GLY A 32 14.53 -21.68 -11.77
C GLY A 32 13.29 -21.14 -12.45
N ALA A 33 12.14 -21.14 -11.77
CA ALA A 33 10.90 -20.54 -12.28
C ALA A 33 10.99 -19.01 -12.37
N PHE A 34 11.48 -18.33 -11.33
CA PHE A 34 11.66 -16.88 -11.34
C PHE A 34 12.71 -16.40 -12.35
N LEU A 35 13.82 -17.15 -12.51
CA LEU A 35 14.82 -16.86 -13.55
C LEU A 35 14.22 -16.93 -14.96
N LYS A 36 13.42 -17.96 -15.24
CA LYS A 36 12.74 -18.11 -16.53
C LYS A 36 11.67 -17.03 -16.74
N LEU A 37 10.97 -16.62 -15.67
CA LEU A 37 10.01 -15.54 -15.74
C LEU A 37 10.68 -14.21 -16.08
N ALA A 38 11.79 -13.88 -15.41
CA ALA A 38 12.57 -12.68 -15.68
C ALA A 38 13.14 -12.68 -17.11
N GLU A 39 13.62 -13.82 -17.62
CA GLU A 39 14.07 -13.96 -19.01
C GLU A 39 12.93 -13.80 -20.02
N LEU A 40 11.78 -14.40 -19.76
CA LEU A 40 10.60 -14.23 -20.60
C LEU A 40 10.18 -12.75 -20.62
N PHE A 41 10.14 -12.12 -19.43
CA PHE A 41 9.81 -10.71 -19.29
C PHE A 41 10.75 -9.83 -20.10
N GLU A 42 12.08 -10.01 -19.98
CA GLU A 42 13.08 -9.30 -20.78
C GLU A 42 12.80 -9.41 -22.29
N ARG A 43 12.43 -10.59 -22.78
CA ARG A 43 12.17 -10.84 -24.21
C ARG A 43 10.87 -10.23 -24.73
N VAL A 44 9.84 -10.14 -23.90
CA VAL A 44 8.53 -9.59 -24.31
C VAL A 44 8.41 -8.09 -24.05
N SER A 45 9.28 -7.53 -23.21
CA SER A 45 9.32 -6.12 -22.87
C SER A 45 9.65 -5.25 -24.08
N VAL A 46 8.79 -4.26 -24.32
CA VAL A 46 8.89 -3.32 -25.44
C VAL A 46 9.86 -2.19 -25.10
N HIS A 47 9.82 -1.68 -23.87
CA HIS A 47 10.60 -0.54 -23.42
C HIS A 47 11.91 -0.97 -22.77
N ASP A 48 12.97 -0.17 -22.95
CA ASP A 48 14.29 -0.50 -22.44
C ASP A 48 14.36 -0.50 -20.91
N VAL A 49 13.63 0.41 -20.25
CA VAL A 49 13.49 0.44 -18.78
C VAL A 49 12.94 -0.89 -18.25
N ASP A 50 11.99 -1.50 -18.95
CA ASP A 50 11.38 -2.76 -18.53
C ASP A 50 12.33 -3.94 -18.75
N ARG A 51 13.16 -3.88 -19.79
CA ARG A 51 14.24 -4.87 -20.02
C ARG A 51 15.32 -4.74 -18.96
N GLU A 52 15.68 -3.53 -18.56
CA GLU A 52 16.63 -3.28 -17.47
C GLU A 52 16.13 -3.86 -16.15
N ARG A 53 14.88 -3.56 -15.77
CA ARG A 53 14.23 -4.16 -14.60
C ARG A 53 14.22 -5.68 -14.64
N ALA A 54 13.94 -6.28 -15.80
CA ALA A 54 14.00 -7.73 -15.97
C ALA A 54 15.41 -8.29 -15.72
N ARG A 55 16.44 -7.59 -16.20
CA ARG A 55 17.85 -7.97 -15.99
C ARG A 55 18.25 -7.84 -14.54
N ASP A 56 17.83 -6.80 -13.85
CA ASP A 56 18.09 -6.58 -12.43
C ASP A 56 17.46 -7.69 -11.59
N MET A 57 16.17 -8.00 -11.83
CA MET A 57 15.50 -9.12 -11.17
C MET A 57 16.25 -10.43 -11.42
N ARG A 58 16.67 -10.68 -12.65
CA ARG A 58 17.45 -11.89 -12.98
C ARG A 58 18.79 -11.91 -12.24
N TRP A 59 19.46 -10.77 -12.11
CA TRP A 59 20.70 -10.66 -11.34
C TRP A 59 20.46 -10.98 -9.87
N LEU A 60 19.42 -10.42 -9.25
CA LEU A 60 19.04 -10.70 -7.86
C LEU A 60 18.81 -12.21 -7.65
N PHE A 61 18.04 -12.85 -8.54
CA PHE A 61 17.74 -14.28 -8.42
C PHE A 61 18.95 -15.18 -8.68
N LYS A 62 19.87 -14.80 -9.60
CA LYS A 62 21.11 -15.55 -9.85
C LYS A 62 22.04 -15.53 -8.65
N ASN A 63 22.13 -14.39 -7.97
CA ASN A 63 23.00 -14.18 -6.82
C ASN A 63 22.34 -14.54 -5.48
N GLU A 64 21.16 -15.17 -5.50
CA GLU A 64 20.44 -15.59 -4.28
C GLU A 64 20.23 -14.44 -3.30
N HIS A 65 20.01 -13.23 -3.83
CA HIS A 65 19.63 -12.08 -3.02
C HIS A 65 18.35 -12.40 -2.26
N VAL A 66 18.19 -11.85 -1.05
CA VAL A 66 17.04 -12.12 -0.15
C VAL A 66 15.67 -11.83 -0.79
N PHE A 67 15.66 -11.02 -1.85
CA PHE A 67 14.46 -10.81 -2.67
C PHE A 67 13.93 -12.11 -3.30
N LEU A 68 14.79 -13.09 -3.61
CA LEU A 68 14.36 -14.41 -4.05
C LEU A 68 13.55 -15.15 -2.98
N ASP A 69 13.95 -15.03 -1.71
CA ASP A 69 13.25 -15.63 -0.58
C ASP A 69 11.90 -14.95 -0.36
N PHE A 70 11.84 -13.62 -0.46
CA PHE A 70 10.57 -12.87 -0.46
C PHE A 70 9.64 -13.35 -1.57
N MET A 71 10.14 -13.45 -2.80
CA MET A 71 9.35 -13.94 -3.93
C MET A 71 8.89 -15.39 -3.71
N THR A 72 9.75 -16.24 -3.14
CA THR A 72 9.41 -17.62 -2.79
C THR A 72 8.30 -17.68 -1.74
N ARG A 73 8.37 -16.87 -0.68
CA ARG A 73 7.30 -16.77 0.33
C ARG A 73 5.97 -16.36 -0.30
N SER A 74 5.98 -15.40 -1.23
CA SER A 74 4.77 -14.92 -1.89
C SER A 74 4.03 -16.00 -2.67
N VAL A 75 4.71 -17.07 -3.10
CA VAL A 75 4.12 -18.15 -3.89
C VAL A 75 3.81 -19.40 -3.07
N THR A 76 4.46 -19.58 -1.93
CA THR A 76 4.30 -20.74 -1.04
C THR A 76 3.39 -20.49 0.16
N GLN A 77 3.33 -19.26 0.68
CA GLN A 77 2.57 -18.92 1.89
C GLN A 77 1.18 -18.35 1.57
N LEU A 78 0.99 -17.78 0.38
CA LEU A 78 -0.27 -17.16 -0.01
C LEU A 78 -1.24 -18.16 -0.65
N ALA A 79 -2.53 -17.98 -0.37
CA ALA A 79 -3.61 -18.62 -1.09
C ALA A 79 -3.60 -18.18 -2.58
N GLU A 80 -4.32 -18.94 -3.42
CA GLU A 80 -4.27 -18.75 -4.88
C GLU A 80 -4.68 -17.34 -5.32
N ALA A 81 -5.78 -16.81 -4.78
CA ALA A 81 -6.28 -15.50 -5.17
C ALA A 81 -5.35 -14.34 -4.74
N PRO A 82 -4.85 -14.25 -3.49
CA PRO A 82 -3.86 -13.24 -3.10
C PRO A 82 -2.56 -13.32 -3.91
N ARG A 83 -2.06 -14.53 -4.17
CA ARG A 83 -0.89 -14.73 -5.02
C ARG A 83 -1.13 -14.19 -6.44
N ARG A 84 -2.30 -14.47 -7.03
CA ARG A 84 -2.68 -13.96 -8.35
C ARG A 84 -2.80 -12.43 -8.33
N ALA A 85 -3.44 -11.87 -7.31
CA ALA A 85 -3.61 -10.43 -7.17
C ALA A 85 -2.27 -9.70 -7.03
N LEU A 86 -1.33 -10.23 -6.24
CA LEU A 86 0.01 -9.69 -6.10
C LEU A 86 0.79 -9.70 -7.42
N ILE A 87 0.75 -10.82 -8.15
CA ILE A 87 1.33 -10.91 -9.48
C ILE A 87 0.69 -9.86 -10.40
N ASN A 88 -0.64 -9.76 -10.40
CA ASN A 88 -1.35 -8.79 -11.23
C ASN A 88 -0.99 -7.35 -10.90
N PHE A 89 -0.79 -7.03 -9.63
CA PHE A 89 -0.34 -5.73 -9.15
C PHE A 89 1.05 -5.38 -9.69
N PHE A 90 2.02 -6.30 -9.67
CA PHE A 90 3.33 -6.07 -10.28
C PHE A 90 3.26 -5.79 -11.79
N PHE A 91 2.26 -6.34 -12.47
CA PHE A 91 2.03 -6.08 -13.90
C PHE A 91 1.10 -4.90 -14.19
N SER A 92 0.43 -4.32 -13.18
CA SER A 92 -0.56 -3.26 -13.37
C SER A 92 0.03 -1.98 -13.99
N PRO A 93 1.26 -1.53 -13.63
CA PRO A 93 1.84 -0.35 -14.25
C PRO A 93 1.90 -0.46 -15.77
N PHE A 94 2.27 -1.62 -16.34
CA PHE A 94 2.33 -1.83 -17.79
C PHE A 94 0.96 -1.84 -18.47
N VAL A 95 -0.09 -2.23 -17.74
CA VAL A 95 -1.46 -2.27 -18.26
C VAL A 95 -2.08 -0.88 -18.29
N PHE A 96 -1.76 -0.04 -17.29
CA PHE A 96 -2.37 1.27 -17.11
C PHE A 96 -1.47 2.44 -17.51
N GLU A 97 -0.21 2.20 -17.91
CA GLU A 97 0.73 3.23 -18.36
C GLU A 97 0.17 4.08 -19.50
N GLY A 98 -0.57 3.47 -20.44
CA GLY A 98 -1.22 4.20 -21.51
C GLY A 98 -2.25 5.23 -21.02
N ARG A 99 -3.01 4.91 -19.96
CA ARG A 99 -3.95 5.85 -19.33
C ARG A 99 -3.20 6.99 -18.65
N LYS A 100 -2.16 6.67 -17.87
CA LYS A 100 -1.32 7.67 -17.19
C LYS A 100 -0.62 8.62 -18.17
N LYS A 101 -0.08 8.11 -19.28
CA LYS A 101 0.51 8.94 -20.34
C LYS A 101 -0.51 9.82 -21.05
N ARG A 102 -1.72 9.31 -21.28
CA ARG A 102 -2.81 10.10 -21.85
C ARG A 102 -3.19 11.23 -20.90
N TRP A 103 -3.37 10.94 -19.61
CA TRP A 103 -3.65 11.92 -18.58
C TRP A 103 -2.62 13.05 -18.57
N GLU A 104 -1.33 12.70 -18.54
CA GLU A 104 -0.25 13.68 -18.50
C GLU A 104 -0.25 14.60 -19.73
N LYS A 105 -0.57 14.05 -20.91
CA LYS A 105 -0.72 14.82 -22.15
C LYS A 105 -1.94 15.77 -22.12
N GLU A 106 -3.04 15.34 -21.50
CA GLU A 106 -4.32 16.05 -21.48
C GLU A 106 -4.32 17.18 -20.43
N HIS A 107 -3.79 16.92 -19.24
CA HIS A 107 -3.85 17.84 -18.10
C HIS A 107 -2.53 18.58 -17.82
N GLY A 108 -1.42 18.14 -18.42
CA GLY A 108 -0.10 18.78 -18.27
C GLY A 108 0.62 18.47 -16.95
N PHE A 109 0.17 17.47 -16.19
CA PHE A 109 0.84 16.96 -14.99
C PHE A 109 0.57 15.45 -14.83
N LYS A 110 1.41 14.77 -14.04
CA LYS A 110 1.33 13.32 -13.83
C LYS A 110 0.02 12.90 -13.15
N SER A 111 -0.42 11.69 -13.49
CA SER A 111 -1.57 11.07 -12.83
C SER A 111 -1.22 10.47 -11.48
N LEU A 112 -2.23 10.14 -10.68
CA LEU A 112 -2.05 9.51 -9.38
C LEU A 112 -1.44 8.09 -9.50
N ASP A 113 -0.61 7.73 -8.53
CA ASP A 113 -0.16 6.36 -8.31
C ASP A 113 -1.07 5.63 -7.33
N LEU A 114 -1.61 6.35 -6.34
CA LEU A 114 -2.54 5.81 -5.36
C LEU A 114 -3.56 6.85 -4.87
N LEU A 115 -4.75 6.40 -4.52
CA LEU A 115 -5.79 7.21 -3.88
C LEU A 115 -6.04 6.71 -2.45
N VAL A 116 -6.01 7.62 -1.48
CA VAL A 116 -6.27 7.30 -0.06
C VAL A 116 -7.65 7.78 0.34
N LEU A 117 -8.44 6.89 0.92
CA LEU A 117 -9.82 7.16 1.33
C LEU A 117 -9.99 6.85 2.82
N SER A 118 -10.26 7.87 3.63
CA SER A 118 -10.70 7.69 5.02
C SER A 118 -12.21 7.42 5.02
N ILE A 119 -12.62 6.16 4.93
CA ILE A 119 -14.04 5.81 4.71
C ILE A 119 -14.94 6.01 5.94
N THR A 120 -14.35 6.18 7.13
CA THR A 120 -15.05 6.41 8.39
C THR A 120 -14.17 7.15 9.38
N SER A 121 -14.74 7.94 10.30
CA SER A 121 -14.02 8.44 11.49
C SER A 121 -14.17 7.54 12.72
N ARG A 122 -15.04 6.52 12.65
CA ARG A 122 -15.33 5.62 13.77
C ARG A 122 -14.15 4.68 14.01
N CYS A 123 -13.80 4.46 15.28
CA CYS A 123 -12.76 3.52 15.68
C CYS A 123 -13.09 2.91 17.04
N ASN A 124 -12.75 1.64 17.23
CA ASN A 124 -12.88 0.91 18.49
C ASN A 124 -11.71 1.14 19.46
N LEU A 125 -10.76 2.03 19.12
CA LEU A 125 -9.62 2.43 19.95
C LEU A 125 -9.50 3.96 20.02
N HIS A 126 -8.79 4.44 21.04
CA HIS A 126 -8.46 5.86 21.25
C HIS A 126 -6.95 6.03 21.47
N CYS A 127 -6.16 5.65 20.47
CA CYS A 127 -4.70 5.70 20.56
C CYS A 127 -4.19 7.13 20.77
N TYR A 128 -3.20 7.31 21.63
CA TYR A 128 -2.51 8.61 21.72
C TYR A 128 -1.76 8.88 20.40
N GLY A 129 -1.68 10.16 20.01
CA GLY A 129 -1.01 10.55 18.79
C GLY A 129 -1.66 10.01 17.51
N CYS A 130 -2.97 9.75 17.56
CA CYS A 130 -3.75 9.38 16.38
C CYS A 130 -4.01 10.64 15.55
N TRP A 131 -3.47 10.66 14.32
CA TRP A 131 -3.62 11.77 13.38
C TRP A 131 -5.09 11.99 12.98
N ALA A 132 -5.85 10.91 12.82
CA ALA A 132 -7.28 10.92 12.45
C ALA A 132 -8.23 11.22 13.63
N ALA A 133 -7.75 11.30 14.88
CA ALA A 133 -8.64 11.41 16.05
C ALA A 133 -9.44 12.73 16.13
N LYS A 134 -9.02 13.77 15.40
CA LYS A 134 -9.73 15.05 15.30
C LYS A 134 -10.76 15.10 14.18
N TYR A 135 -10.91 14.03 13.40
CA TYR A 135 -12.02 13.93 12.47
C TYR A 135 -13.34 13.97 13.24
N SER A 136 -14.33 14.66 12.66
CA SER A 136 -15.66 14.83 13.28
C SER A 136 -16.21 13.47 13.70
N LYS A 137 -16.56 13.34 14.98
CA LYS A 137 -17.25 12.16 15.54
C LYS A 137 -18.77 12.21 15.29
N LYS A 138 -19.28 13.29 14.66
CA LYS A 138 -20.63 13.25 14.09
C LYS A 138 -20.62 12.27 12.91
N ALA A 139 -21.77 11.69 12.59
CA ALA A 139 -21.96 10.56 11.68
C ALA A 139 -21.64 10.88 10.20
N ASP A 140 -20.47 11.45 9.95
CA ASP A 140 -19.98 11.86 8.64
C ASP A 140 -19.05 10.75 8.14
N ASP A 141 -19.55 9.52 8.01
CA ASP A 141 -18.83 8.55 7.20
C ASP A 141 -19.04 8.92 5.72
N LEU A 142 -18.09 8.56 4.85
CA LEU A 142 -18.31 8.71 3.42
C LEU A 142 -19.43 7.76 2.96
N ASP A 143 -20.34 8.28 2.14
CA ASP A 143 -21.35 7.45 1.48
C ASP A 143 -20.67 6.44 0.55
N PHE A 144 -21.22 5.22 0.48
CA PHE A 144 -20.66 4.16 -0.36
C PHE A 144 -20.59 4.59 -1.83
N GLU A 145 -21.63 5.27 -2.30
CA GLU A 145 -21.75 5.78 -3.67
C GLU A 145 -20.67 6.81 -4.00
N VAL A 146 -20.26 7.62 -3.02
CA VAL A 146 -19.15 8.57 -3.19
C VAL A 146 -17.83 7.83 -3.26
N ILE A 147 -17.59 6.87 -2.36
CA ILE A 147 -16.37 6.04 -2.38
C ILE A 147 -16.22 5.32 -3.72
N ASP A 148 -17.31 4.70 -4.18
CA ASP A 148 -17.39 3.99 -5.44
C ASP A 148 -17.10 4.90 -6.65
N ARG A 149 -17.72 6.08 -6.68
CA ARG A 149 -17.50 7.10 -7.72
C ARG A 149 -16.04 7.55 -7.76
N LEU A 150 -15.43 7.86 -6.61
CA LEU A 150 -14.03 8.28 -6.52
C LEU A 150 -13.05 7.21 -7.01
N ILE A 151 -13.31 5.93 -6.67
CA ILE A 151 -12.49 4.82 -7.18
C ILE A 151 -12.66 4.67 -8.69
N ALA A 152 -13.89 4.81 -9.21
CA ALA A 152 -14.15 4.78 -10.64
C ALA A 152 -13.43 5.91 -11.39
N GLU A 153 -13.54 7.16 -10.93
CA GLU A 153 -12.84 8.33 -11.50
C GLU A 153 -11.32 8.06 -11.56
N ALA A 154 -10.72 7.66 -10.44
CA ALA A 154 -9.27 7.43 -10.39
C ALA A 154 -8.85 6.22 -11.24
N HIS A 155 -9.62 5.15 -11.29
CA HIS A 155 -9.27 3.98 -12.09
C HIS A 155 -9.45 4.23 -13.60
N ASP A 156 -10.59 4.78 -13.98
CA ASP A 156 -10.99 4.88 -15.38
C ASP A 156 -10.36 6.06 -16.11
N GLU A 157 -10.23 7.21 -15.46
CA GLU A 157 -9.65 8.43 -16.03
C GLU A 157 -8.14 8.50 -15.80
N MET A 158 -7.70 8.18 -14.57
CA MET A 158 -6.32 8.36 -14.13
C MET A 158 -5.46 7.09 -14.26
N GLY A 159 -6.07 5.92 -14.43
CA GLY A 159 -5.34 4.64 -14.48
C GLY A 159 -4.77 4.22 -13.12
N VAL A 160 -5.36 4.69 -12.02
CA VAL A 160 -5.03 4.25 -10.66
C VAL A 160 -5.51 2.82 -10.47
N SER A 161 -4.63 1.98 -9.92
CA SER A 161 -4.96 0.59 -9.58
C SER A 161 -4.58 0.21 -8.15
N LEU A 162 -4.09 1.17 -7.38
CA LEU A 162 -3.77 1.02 -5.96
C LEU A 162 -4.63 1.98 -5.15
N PHE A 163 -5.41 1.42 -4.25
CA PHE A 163 -6.29 2.18 -3.36
C PHE A 163 -5.91 1.88 -1.91
N VAL A 164 -6.01 2.90 -1.07
CA VAL A 164 -5.81 2.75 0.37
C VAL A 164 -7.13 3.04 1.06
N LEU A 165 -7.66 2.06 1.78
CA LEU A 165 -8.80 2.22 2.67
C LEU A 165 -8.26 2.41 4.09
N THR A 166 -8.62 3.54 4.69
CA THR A 166 -8.21 3.92 6.04
C THR A 166 -9.37 4.64 6.75
N GLY A 167 -9.09 5.31 7.84
CA GLY A 167 -10.04 6.20 8.52
C GLY A 167 -9.72 6.31 9.99
N GLY A 168 -10.75 6.10 10.81
CA GLY A 168 -10.63 5.38 12.07
C GLY A 168 -10.33 3.89 11.79
N GLU A 169 -11.35 3.02 11.79
CA GLU A 169 -11.21 1.56 11.57
C GLU A 169 -12.10 1.04 10.41
N PRO A 170 -11.52 0.68 9.24
CA PRO A 170 -12.26 0.18 8.09
C PRO A 170 -13.11 -1.07 8.35
N PHE A 171 -12.71 -1.95 9.28
CA PHE A 171 -13.49 -3.16 9.58
C PHE A 171 -14.85 -2.87 10.26
N LEU A 172 -15.12 -1.63 10.68
CA LEU A 172 -16.46 -1.18 11.06
C LEU A 172 -17.41 -0.97 9.86
N ARG A 173 -16.86 -0.92 8.64
CA ARG A 173 -17.57 -0.82 7.35
C ARG A 173 -17.19 -1.98 6.41
N LYS A 174 -17.03 -3.18 6.98
CA LYS A 174 -16.49 -4.32 6.23
C LYS A 174 -17.33 -4.74 5.02
N GLN A 175 -18.65 -4.57 5.07
CA GLN A 175 -19.54 -4.88 3.94
C GLN A 175 -19.22 -4.00 2.73
N ASP A 176 -19.09 -2.69 2.93
CA ASP A 176 -18.71 -1.73 1.89
C ASP A 176 -17.31 -2.06 1.35
N MET A 177 -16.36 -2.30 2.25
CA MET A 177 -15.00 -2.68 1.89
C MET A 177 -15.00 -3.93 1.00
N TYR A 178 -15.70 -5.01 1.38
CA TYR A 178 -15.77 -6.23 0.56
C TYR A 178 -16.46 -5.98 -0.78
N ALA A 179 -17.53 -5.18 -0.82
CA ALA A 179 -18.20 -4.82 -2.07
C ALA A 179 -17.24 -4.08 -3.04
N LEU A 180 -16.38 -3.19 -2.54
CA LEU A 180 -15.36 -2.52 -3.36
C LEU A 180 -14.29 -3.49 -3.87
N LEU A 181 -13.77 -4.36 -3.00
CA LEU A 181 -12.79 -5.38 -3.39
C LEU A 181 -13.36 -6.32 -4.48
N GLU A 182 -14.63 -6.70 -4.37
CA GLU A 182 -15.34 -7.52 -5.36
C GLU A 182 -15.54 -6.80 -6.69
N LYS A 183 -15.99 -5.53 -6.64
CA LYS A 183 -16.27 -4.73 -7.83
C LYS A 183 -15.02 -4.39 -8.63
N TYR A 184 -13.92 -4.10 -7.94
CA TYR A 184 -12.66 -3.66 -8.53
C TYR A 184 -11.58 -4.75 -8.43
N ASP A 185 -11.88 -5.96 -8.90
CA ASP A 185 -11.04 -7.16 -8.83
C ASP A 185 -9.68 -7.06 -9.57
N ARG A 186 -9.54 -6.05 -10.44
CA ARG A 186 -8.29 -5.69 -11.14
C ARG A 186 -7.46 -4.63 -10.42
N CYS A 187 -7.98 -4.07 -9.34
CA CYS A 187 -7.30 -3.12 -8.48
C CYS A 187 -6.82 -3.82 -7.21
N PHE A 188 -5.85 -3.21 -6.54
CA PHE A 188 -5.30 -3.68 -5.28
C PHE A 188 -5.62 -2.70 -4.16
N PHE A 189 -6.00 -3.21 -2.99
CA PHE A 189 -6.44 -2.43 -1.84
C PHE A 189 -5.53 -2.67 -0.65
N ILE A 190 -4.88 -1.61 -0.17
CA ILE A 190 -4.22 -1.61 1.15
C ILE A 190 -5.23 -1.16 2.18
N ILE A 191 -5.40 -1.93 3.25
CA ILE A 191 -6.40 -1.65 4.29
C ILE A 191 -5.67 -1.40 5.61
N TYR A 192 -5.56 -0.15 6.04
CA TYR A 192 -4.98 0.16 7.35
C TYR A 192 -5.98 -0.19 8.45
N THR A 193 -5.57 -1.03 9.41
CA THR A 193 -6.45 -1.52 10.47
C THR A 193 -5.69 -1.73 11.78
N ASN A 194 -6.37 -1.60 12.90
CA ASN A 194 -5.86 -2.05 14.20
C ASN A 194 -5.93 -3.57 14.39
N GLY A 195 -6.57 -4.30 13.46
CA GLY A 195 -6.61 -5.77 13.39
C GLY A 195 -7.60 -6.44 14.36
N LEU A 196 -8.10 -5.73 15.37
CA LEU A 196 -8.86 -6.35 16.46
C LEU A 196 -10.23 -6.92 16.04
N LEU A 197 -10.84 -6.31 15.02
CA LEU A 197 -12.17 -6.68 14.53
C LEU A 197 -12.15 -7.80 13.47
N ILE A 198 -10.96 -8.21 13.02
CA ILE A 198 -10.82 -9.25 12.00
C ILE A 198 -11.25 -10.59 12.61
N THR A 199 -12.28 -11.22 12.03
CA THR A 199 -12.72 -12.57 12.39
C THR A 199 -12.13 -13.62 11.45
N GLU A 200 -12.27 -14.89 11.79
CA GLU A 200 -11.85 -16.00 10.92
C GLU A 200 -12.63 -16.02 9.60
N SER A 201 -13.92 -15.63 9.61
CA SER A 201 -14.70 -15.45 8.37
C SER A 201 -14.18 -14.29 7.53
N ASP A 202 -13.72 -13.21 8.17
CA ASP A 202 -13.13 -12.07 7.46
C ASP A 202 -11.78 -12.48 6.82
N ALA A 203 -10.96 -13.29 7.52
CA ALA A 203 -9.71 -13.84 6.98
C ALA A 203 -9.96 -14.75 5.77
N ARG A 204 -10.94 -15.67 5.85
CA ARG A 204 -11.37 -16.48 4.69
C ARG A 204 -11.84 -15.60 3.53
N ARG A 205 -12.65 -14.58 3.81
CA ARG A 205 -13.17 -13.68 2.76
C ARG A 205 -12.05 -12.91 2.06
N LEU A 206 -11.08 -12.40 2.80
CA LEU A 206 -9.91 -11.72 2.23
C LEU A 206 -9.05 -12.68 1.38
N ALA A 207 -8.89 -13.93 1.82
CA ALA A 207 -8.18 -14.95 1.05
C ALA A 207 -8.91 -15.34 -0.24
N GLU A 208 -10.24 -15.30 -0.26
CA GLU A 208 -11.04 -15.54 -1.47
C GLU A 208 -10.94 -14.39 -2.48
N LEU A 209 -11.05 -13.14 -2.00
CA LEU A 209 -10.99 -11.95 -2.85
C LEU A 209 -9.57 -11.70 -3.37
N GLY A 210 -8.57 -11.86 -2.50
CA GLY A 210 -7.15 -11.81 -2.83
C GLY A 210 -6.56 -10.42 -3.07
N ASN A 211 -7.37 -9.43 -3.44
CA ASN A 211 -6.91 -8.09 -3.77
C ASN A 211 -6.95 -7.09 -2.60
N GLY A 212 -7.29 -7.54 -1.39
CA GLY A 212 -7.25 -6.74 -0.17
C GLY A 212 -6.13 -7.18 0.77
N ALA A 213 -5.23 -6.26 1.11
CA ALA A 213 -4.11 -6.49 2.01
C ALA A 213 -4.22 -5.66 3.31
N PRO A 214 -4.59 -6.28 4.45
CA PRO A 214 -4.56 -5.62 5.75
C PRO A 214 -3.14 -5.21 6.14
N MET A 215 -2.96 -3.95 6.53
CA MET A 215 -1.76 -3.44 7.19
C MET A 215 -2.05 -3.32 8.68
N ILE A 216 -1.66 -4.36 9.42
CA ILE A 216 -1.97 -4.51 10.83
C ILE A 216 -1.11 -3.57 11.65
N SER A 217 -1.75 -2.71 12.43
CA SER A 217 -1.01 -1.70 13.17
C SER A 217 -0.31 -2.28 14.41
N ILE A 218 1.00 -2.07 14.52
CA ILE A 218 1.84 -2.57 15.63
C ILE A 218 3.07 -1.65 15.78
N GLU A 219 3.47 -1.34 17.02
CA GLU A 219 4.47 -0.28 17.28
C GLU A 219 5.87 -0.82 17.61
N GLY A 220 6.09 -2.12 17.43
CA GLY A 220 7.28 -2.81 17.90
C GLY A 220 6.90 -3.90 18.88
N ASP A 221 7.46 -3.85 20.08
CA ASP A 221 7.24 -4.85 21.13
C ASP A 221 5.88 -4.70 21.82
N LYS A 222 5.65 -5.57 22.81
CA LYS A 222 4.45 -5.56 23.63
C LYS A 222 4.27 -4.25 24.40
N GLU A 223 5.33 -3.73 25.01
CA GLU A 223 5.26 -2.52 25.83
C GLU A 223 4.84 -1.31 24.99
N THR A 224 5.55 -1.04 23.91
CA THR A 224 5.29 0.09 23.00
C THR A 224 3.93 -0.02 22.31
N THR A 225 3.55 -1.23 21.89
CA THR A 225 2.24 -1.47 21.26
C THR A 225 1.11 -1.30 22.27
N ASP A 226 1.20 -1.91 23.45
CA ASP A 226 0.15 -1.89 24.46
C ASP A 226 -0.05 -0.48 25.03
N ALA A 227 1.04 0.27 25.23
CA ALA A 227 0.99 1.66 25.68
C ALA A 227 0.16 2.53 24.72
N ARG A 228 0.31 2.34 23.41
CA ARG A 228 -0.41 3.12 22.40
C ARG A 228 -1.81 2.59 22.10
N ARG A 229 -2.01 1.28 22.16
CA ARG A 229 -3.19 0.59 21.60
C ARG A 229 -4.00 -0.19 22.64
N ALA A 230 -3.88 0.19 23.91
CA ALA A 230 -4.71 -0.30 25.00
C ALA A 230 -4.62 -1.83 25.21
N GLY A 231 -3.40 -2.37 25.34
CA GLY A 231 -3.22 -3.79 25.69
C GLY A 231 -3.56 -4.75 24.54
N SER A 232 -3.32 -4.37 23.30
CA SER A 232 -3.77 -5.10 22.10
C SER A 232 -2.73 -6.06 21.51
N TYR A 233 -1.47 -6.06 21.96
CA TYR A 233 -0.36 -6.76 21.30
C TYR A 233 -0.65 -8.25 21.08
N ASP A 234 -0.98 -8.99 22.14
CA ASP A 234 -1.18 -10.45 22.04
C ASP A 234 -2.37 -10.79 21.12
N LYS A 235 -3.40 -9.94 21.13
CA LYS A 235 -4.55 -10.08 20.22
C LYS A 235 -4.11 -9.86 18.79
N ILE A 236 -3.33 -8.82 18.51
CA ILE A 236 -2.81 -8.50 17.18
C ILE A 236 -1.94 -9.63 16.65
N ILE A 237 -1.02 -10.17 17.46
CA ILE A 237 -0.17 -11.30 17.07
C ILE A 237 -1.03 -12.52 16.69
N ALA A 238 -2.04 -12.86 17.49
CA ALA A 238 -2.95 -13.95 17.17
C ALA A 238 -3.76 -13.70 15.88
N LYS A 239 -4.11 -12.44 15.56
CA LYS A 239 -4.77 -12.09 14.29
C LYS A 239 -3.83 -12.24 13.10
N MET A 240 -2.55 -11.90 13.24
CA MET A 240 -1.55 -12.12 12.18
C MET A 240 -1.40 -13.62 11.88
N GLU A 241 -1.32 -14.47 12.92
CA GLU A 241 -1.26 -15.92 12.75
C GLU A 241 -2.49 -16.46 12.02
N MET A 242 -3.69 -15.99 12.39
CA MET A 242 -4.93 -16.34 11.70
C MET A 242 -4.93 -15.95 10.21
N LEU A 243 -4.43 -14.74 9.88
CA LEU A 243 -4.33 -14.28 8.50
C LEU A 243 -3.31 -15.09 7.69
N ARG A 244 -2.17 -15.42 8.31
CA ARG A 244 -1.13 -16.28 7.72
C ARG A 244 -1.67 -17.66 7.42
N ASP A 245 -2.34 -18.29 8.38
CA ASP A 245 -2.87 -19.65 8.23
C ASP A 245 -3.98 -19.71 7.18
N ALA A 246 -4.73 -18.62 6.98
CA ALA A 246 -5.68 -18.46 5.87
C ALA A 246 -5.04 -18.14 4.52
N GLY A 247 -3.72 -17.89 4.47
CA GLY A 247 -2.99 -17.53 3.26
C GLY A 247 -3.32 -16.14 2.72
N VAL A 248 -3.78 -15.22 3.59
CA VAL A 248 -4.08 -13.83 3.22
C VAL A 248 -2.77 -13.10 2.96
N LEU A 249 -2.76 -12.21 1.98
CA LEU A 249 -1.67 -11.26 1.80
C LEU A 249 -1.85 -10.10 2.77
N PHE A 250 -0.92 -9.93 3.71
CA PHE A 250 -0.99 -8.83 4.68
C PHE A 250 0.41 -8.36 5.09
N GLY A 251 0.43 -7.27 5.84
CA GLY A 251 1.64 -6.69 6.37
C GLY A 251 1.38 -5.98 7.69
N PHE A 252 2.38 -5.23 8.14
CA PHE A 252 2.25 -4.41 9.33
C PHE A 252 2.36 -2.92 9.01
N SER A 253 1.83 -2.08 9.89
CA SER A 253 2.03 -0.64 9.88
C SER A 253 2.48 -0.17 11.26
N GLY A 254 3.66 0.43 11.33
CA GLY A 254 4.23 0.95 12.56
C GLY A 254 4.36 2.45 12.52
N THR A 255 3.92 3.13 13.58
CA THR A 255 4.29 4.52 13.79
C THR A 255 5.60 4.56 14.56
N VAL A 256 6.63 5.05 13.88
CA VAL A 256 7.96 5.23 14.41
C VAL A 256 8.03 6.53 15.19
N THR A 257 8.45 6.42 16.44
CA THR A 257 8.68 7.49 17.40
C THR A 257 10.11 7.42 17.90
N ASP A 258 10.56 8.47 18.58
CA ASP A 258 11.86 8.45 19.26
C ASP A 258 11.98 7.32 20.31
N ALA A 259 10.85 6.85 20.85
CA ALA A 259 10.80 5.80 21.86
C ALA A 259 10.91 4.36 21.31
N ASN A 260 10.60 4.12 20.03
CA ASN A 260 10.50 2.75 19.48
C ASN A 260 11.31 2.52 18.19
N TRP A 261 11.94 3.55 17.62
CA TRP A 261 12.64 3.43 16.34
C TRP A 261 13.69 2.33 16.34
N GLU A 262 14.36 2.13 17.47
CA GLU A 262 15.44 1.16 17.59
C GLU A 262 14.90 -0.27 17.44
N TYR A 263 13.87 -0.62 18.20
CA TYR A 263 13.32 -1.97 18.19
C TYR A 263 12.53 -2.26 16.92
N ILE A 264 11.68 -1.33 16.46
CA ILE A 264 10.84 -1.54 15.27
C ILE A 264 11.66 -1.66 13.97
N SER A 265 12.93 -1.25 14.01
CA SER A 265 13.90 -1.41 12.91
C SER A 265 15.01 -2.44 13.21
N SER A 266 14.80 -3.30 14.21
CA SER A 266 15.71 -4.38 14.55
C SER A 266 15.51 -5.62 13.70
N ASP A 267 16.54 -6.47 13.60
CA ASP A 267 16.45 -7.79 12.94
C ASP A 267 15.38 -8.66 13.64
N GLY A 268 15.37 -8.69 14.98
CA GLY A 268 14.42 -9.49 15.75
C GLY A 268 12.95 -9.11 15.51
N PHE A 269 12.64 -7.82 15.32
CA PHE A 269 11.29 -7.42 14.94
C PHE A 269 10.96 -7.81 13.49
N ALA A 270 11.91 -7.65 12.55
CA ALA A 270 11.71 -8.07 11.16
C ALA A 270 11.47 -9.58 11.07
N GLU A 271 12.27 -10.39 11.76
CA GLU A 271 12.12 -11.85 11.87
C GLU A 271 10.77 -12.24 12.47
N LEU A 272 10.33 -11.56 13.53
CA LEU A 272 9.01 -11.79 14.11
C LEU A 272 7.89 -11.51 13.09
N MET A 273 7.94 -10.37 12.39
CA MET A 273 6.92 -10.04 11.38
C MET A 273 6.90 -11.07 10.24
N ILE A 274 8.07 -11.56 9.83
CA ILE A 274 8.20 -12.63 8.82
C ILE A 274 7.59 -13.93 9.32
N ASP A 275 7.88 -14.36 10.55
CA ASP A 275 7.31 -15.56 11.19
C ASP A 275 5.79 -15.50 11.27
N LYS A 276 5.27 -14.32 11.62
CA LYS A 276 3.83 -14.07 11.68
C LYS A 276 3.18 -13.99 10.31
N GLY A 277 3.93 -13.99 9.21
CA GLY A 277 3.41 -14.06 7.84
C GLY A 277 3.35 -12.72 7.11
N CYS A 278 3.84 -11.63 7.70
CA CYS A 278 3.89 -10.33 7.02
C CYS A 278 4.78 -10.41 5.78
N MET A 279 4.24 -9.94 4.65
CA MET A 279 4.98 -9.78 3.41
C MET A 279 5.53 -8.35 3.27
N PHE A 280 4.82 -7.37 3.83
CA PHE A 280 5.15 -5.95 3.75
C PHE A 280 5.14 -5.28 5.12
N GLY A 281 5.89 -4.20 5.26
CA GLY A 281 5.87 -3.33 6.43
C GLY A 281 5.88 -1.86 6.04
N TRP A 282 4.99 -1.07 6.62
CA TRP A 282 4.98 0.39 6.47
C TRP A 282 5.43 1.06 7.75
N LEU A 283 6.49 1.84 7.67
CA LEU A 283 7.00 2.66 8.74
C LEU A 283 6.60 4.11 8.48
N PHE A 284 5.82 4.66 9.39
CA PHE A 284 5.38 6.05 9.39
C PHE A 284 6.02 6.78 10.55
N HIS A 285 6.79 7.83 10.30
CA HIS A 285 7.25 8.70 11.37
C HIS A 285 6.06 9.34 12.08
N TYR A 286 6.18 9.48 13.39
CA TYR A 286 5.25 10.24 14.18
C TYR A 286 5.30 11.71 13.77
N ILE A 287 4.15 12.24 13.36
CA ILE A 287 3.93 13.66 13.10
C ILE A 287 3.01 14.18 14.21
N PRO A 288 3.37 15.28 14.92
CA PRO A 288 2.64 15.78 16.08
C PRO A 288 1.37 16.55 15.67
N ILE A 289 0.44 15.84 15.04
CA ILE A 289 -0.88 16.34 14.64
C ILE A 289 -1.99 15.49 15.26
N GLY A 290 -3.24 15.94 15.15
CA GLY A 290 -4.39 15.20 15.67
C GLY A 290 -4.58 15.39 17.18
N ALA A 291 -4.98 14.33 17.88
CA ALA A 291 -5.28 14.36 19.31
C ALA A 291 -4.00 14.28 20.15
N GLU A 292 -3.90 15.18 21.13
CA GLU A 292 -2.79 15.25 22.10
C GLU A 292 -1.40 15.11 21.44
N PRO A 293 -1.03 16.04 20.54
CA PRO A 293 0.26 16.00 19.86
C PRO A 293 1.40 16.16 20.88
N ARG A 294 2.40 15.29 20.78
CA ARG A 294 3.55 15.19 21.71
C ARG A 294 4.84 15.32 20.93
N LEU A 295 5.49 16.49 21.02
CA LEU A 295 6.71 16.78 20.26
C LEU A 295 7.86 15.85 20.66
N GLU A 296 7.89 15.40 21.90
CA GLU A 296 8.89 14.47 22.45
C GLU A 296 8.87 13.09 21.79
N LEU A 297 7.81 12.73 21.06
CA LEU A 297 7.73 11.47 20.31
C LEU A 297 8.30 11.59 18.89
N MET A 298 8.56 12.79 18.40
CA MET A 298 9.14 12.98 17.09
C MET A 298 10.56 12.44 17.04
N LEU A 299 10.91 11.80 15.93
CA LEU A 299 12.30 11.39 15.69
C LEU A 299 13.23 12.59 15.66
N SER A 300 14.34 12.47 16.37
CA SER A 300 15.49 13.35 16.13
C SER A 300 16.02 13.18 14.70
N PRO A 301 16.69 14.19 14.12
CA PRO A 301 17.37 14.06 12.83
C PRO A 301 18.33 12.87 12.78
N GLU A 302 19.06 12.62 13.88
CA GLU A 302 20.01 11.53 14.03
C GLU A 302 19.29 10.17 14.00
N HIS A 303 18.25 9.98 14.81
CA HIS A 303 17.47 8.74 14.82
C HIS A 303 16.75 8.49 13.50
N ARG A 304 16.31 9.54 12.81
CA ARG A 304 15.74 9.43 11.47
C ARG A 304 16.75 8.90 10.45
N ASP A 305 18.01 9.36 10.51
CA ASP A 305 19.06 8.87 9.63
C ASP A 305 19.48 7.43 9.95
N GLU A 306 19.54 7.07 11.24
CA GLU A 306 19.80 5.69 11.66
C GLU A 306 18.68 4.74 11.24
N LEU A 307 17.42 5.14 11.39
CA LEU A 307 16.27 4.40 10.88
C LEU A 307 16.40 4.15 9.38
N ARG A 308 16.73 5.19 8.60
CA ARG A 308 16.97 5.07 7.15
C ARG A 308 18.02 4.00 6.85
N LYS A 309 19.19 4.05 7.50
CA LYS A 309 20.27 3.05 7.31
C LYS A 309 19.81 1.63 7.66
N ARG A 310 19.08 1.46 8.76
CA ARG A 310 18.56 0.17 9.21
C ARG A 310 17.53 -0.40 8.24
N VAL A 311 16.59 0.41 7.76
CA VAL A 311 15.60 -0.01 6.75
C VAL A 311 16.28 -0.44 5.46
N TYR A 312 17.28 0.31 4.98
CA TYR A 312 18.07 -0.13 3.81
C TYR A 312 18.78 -1.46 4.05
N ARG A 313 19.40 -1.66 5.22
CA ARG A 313 20.03 -2.93 5.57
C ARG A 313 19.00 -4.07 5.58
N LEU A 314 17.87 -3.89 6.27
CA LEU A 314 16.83 -4.93 6.41
C LEU A 314 16.27 -5.36 5.05
N ARG A 315 16.07 -4.44 4.10
CA ARG A 315 15.66 -4.77 2.72
C ARG A 315 16.63 -5.69 1.97
N ASN A 316 17.90 -5.71 2.37
CA ASN A 316 18.95 -6.52 1.75
C ASN A 316 19.28 -7.79 2.57
N THR A 317 18.78 -7.90 3.80
CA THR A 317 19.10 -9.03 4.69
C THR A 317 17.89 -9.86 5.10
N HIS A 318 16.66 -9.33 4.97
CA HIS A 318 15.43 -9.99 5.38
C HIS A 318 14.43 -10.09 4.22
N PRO A 319 13.70 -11.22 4.08
CA PRO A 319 12.78 -11.45 2.98
C PRO A 319 11.43 -10.75 3.16
N ILE A 320 11.45 -9.46 3.50
CA ILE A 320 10.27 -8.62 3.73
C ILE A 320 10.44 -7.28 3.01
N LEU A 321 9.38 -6.77 2.40
CA LEU A 321 9.42 -5.44 1.79
C LEU A 321 9.03 -4.39 2.83
N LEU A 322 10.00 -3.58 3.25
CA LEU A 322 9.75 -2.44 4.13
C LEU A 322 9.63 -1.17 3.29
N ALA A 323 8.66 -0.32 3.59
CA ALA A 323 8.50 1.03 3.07
C ALA A 323 8.62 2.02 4.25
N ASP A 324 9.45 3.04 4.08
CA ASP A 324 9.61 4.14 5.03
C ASP A 324 9.10 5.41 4.36
N PHE A 325 7.90 5.84 4.78
CA PHE A 325 7.16 6.89 4.07
C PHE A 325 7.94 8.20 3.92
N TRP A 326 8.83 8.53 4.85
CA TRP A 326 9.59 9.79 4.83
C TRP A 326 11.04 9.64 4.39
N ASN A 327 11.69 8.53 4.70
CA ASN A 327 13.08 8.32 4.28
C ASN A 327 13.20 7.76 2.86
N ASP A 328 12.13 7.20 2.29
CA ASP A 328 12.08 6.81 0.87
C ASP A 328 11.80 7.98 -0.08
N GLY A 329 11.86 9.23 0.40
CA GLY A 329 11.79 10.43 -0.45
C GLY A 329 12.64 10.31 -1.73
N PRO A 330 13.91 9.89 -1.70
CA PRO A 330 14.70 9.70 -2.93
C PRO A 330 14.11 8.70 -3.93
N VAL A 331 13.44 7.64 -3.46
CA VAL A 331 12.78 6.62 -4.30
C VAL A 331 11.47 7.16 -4.87
N ALA A 332 10.74 7.92 -4.07
CA ALA A 332 9.50 8.58 -4.44
C ALA A 332 9.69 9.79 -5.37
N HIS A 333 10.93 10.22 -5.60
CA HIS A 333 11.23 11.55 -6.13
C HIS A 333 10.51 12.63 -5.28
N GLY A 334 10.58 12.42 -3.97
CA GLY A 334 10.19 13.20 -2.82
C GLY A 334 8.70 13.33 -2.52
N CYS A 335 8.24 14.50 -2.08
CA CYS A 335 6.89 14.69 -1.58
C CYS A 335 5.84 14.33 -2.64
N LEU A 336 4.93 13.44 -2.28
CA LEU A 336 3.90 12.93 -3.19
C LEU A 336 2.66 13.85 -3.27
N ALA A 337 2.60 14.89 -2.43
CA ALA A 337 1.38 15.63 -2.06
C ALA A 337 0.81 16.50 -3.19
N GLY A 338 -0.41 16.99 -2.98
CA GLY A 338 -1.07 17.93 -3.89
C GLY A 338 -1.50 17.27 -5.19
N GLY A 339 -1.78 15.96 -5.19
CA GLY A 339 -2.11 15.23 -6.41
C GLY A 339 -0.92 15.02 -7.35
N ARG A 340 0.33 15.13 -6.87
CA ARG A 340 1.51 14.77 -7.69
C ARG A 340 1.52 13.28 -8.00
N GLN A 341 1.34 12.46 -6.97
CA GLN A 341 1.33 10.99 -7.06
C GLN A 341 0.36 10.34 -6.07
N TYR A 342 -0.14 11.07 -5.08
CA TYR A 342 -1.27 10.64 -4.26
C TYR A 342 -2.19 11.81 -3.92
N LEU A 343 -3.41 11.45 -3.54
CA LEU A 343 -4.43 12.35 -3.06
C LEU A 343 -5.18 11.65 -1.92
N HIS A 344 -5.71 12.43 -0.99
CA HIS A 344 -6.47 11.90 0.14
C HIS A 344 -7.86 12.51 0.16
N VAL A 345 -8.88 11.68 0.42
CA VAL A 345 -10.23 12.14 0.71
C VAL A 345 -10.60 11.69 2.12
N ASN A 346 -10.91 12.65 2.99
CA ASN A 346 -11.26 12.34 4.38
C ASN A 346 -12.72 11.85 4.50
N ASN A 347 -13.15 11.47 5.72
CA ASN A 347 -14.49 10.91 5.94
C ASN A 347 -15.64 11.89 5.67
N ARG A 348 -15.37 13.21 5.64
CA ARG A 348 -16.36 14.24 5.28
C ARG A 348 -16.40 14.54 3.79
N GLY A 349 -15.58 13.87 2.99
CA GLY A 349 -15.40 14.16 1.58
C GLY A 349 -14.42 15.30 1.31
N ASP A 350 -13.75 15.88 2.30
CA ASP A 350 -12.76 16.93 2.03
C ASP A 350 -11.60 16.32 1.23
N ILE A 351 -11.23 16.96 0.12
CA ILE A 351 -10.13 16.52 -0.76
C ILE A 351 -8.84 17.21 -0.31
N GLU A 352 -7.97 16.44 0.33
CA GLU A 352 -6.77 16.91 1.02
C GLU A 352 -5.50 16.53 0.22
N PRO A 353 -4.48 17.41 0.21
CA PRO A 353 -3.23 17.15 -0.52
C PRO A 353 -2.40 16.04 0.13
N CYS A 354 -2.65 15.75 1.42
CA CYS A 354 -1.91 14.81 2.24
C CYS A 354 -2.72 14.38 3.45
N VAL A 355 -2.63 13.09 3.82
CA VAL A 355 -3.19 12.56 5.09
C VAL A 355 -2.64 13.25 6.34
N PHE A 356 -1.50 13.94 6.24
CA PHE A 356 -0.90 14.70 7.35
C PHE A 356 -1.08 16.23 7.20
N ALA A 357 -1.79 16.68 6.17
CA ALA A 357 -2.12 18.09 5.95
C ALA A 357 -3.62 18.25 5.70
N HIS A 358 -4.39 18.32 6.79
CA HIS A 358 -5.86 18.39 6.78
C HIS A 358 -6.38 19.79 6.37
N PHE A 359 -6.03 20.21 5.16
CA PHE A 359 -6.52 21.42 4.53
C PHE A 359 -7.15 21.06 3.19
N ALA A 360 -8.36 21.55 2.96
CA ALA A 360 -9.09 21.32 1.73
C ALA A 360 -9.85 22.58 1.34
N ILE A 361 -9.94 22.82 0.03
CA ILE A 361 -10.83 23.81 -0.57
C ILE A 361 -11.93 23.15 -1.43
N ASP A 362 -11.77 21.86 -1.73
CA ASP A 362 -12.64 21.05 -2.56
C ASP A 362 -13.26 19.92 -1.74
N ASN A 363 -14.45 19.47 -2.13
CA ASN A 363 -15.16 18.40 -1.46
C ASN A 363 -15.75 17.42 -2.47
N ALA A 364 -15.59 16.13 -2.21
CA ALA A 364 -16.01 15.02 -3.08
C ALA A 364 -17.51 14.98 -3.34
N TYR A 365 -18.37 15.60 -2.53
CA TYR A 365 -19.79 15.68 -2.83
C TYR A 365 -20.12 16.66 -3.97
N THR A 366 -19.22 17.62 -4.25
CA THR A 366 -19.46 18.70 -5.22
C THR A 366 -18.42 18.78 -6.34
N THR A 367 -17.25 18.19 -6.14
CA THR A 367 -16.09 18.33 -7.02
C THR A 367 -15.57 16.95 -7.43
N SER A 368 -15.25 16.77 -8.70
CA SER A 368 -14.55 15.57 -9.18
C SER A 368 -13.09 15.56 -8.74
N LEU A 369 -12.44 14.39 -8.74
CA LEU A 369 -11.01 14.30 -8.46
C LEU A 369 -10.18 15.12 -9.45
N THR A 370 -10.57 15.12 -10.71
CA THR A 370 -9.90 15.86 -11.79
C THR A 370 -9.94 17.37 -11.53
N GLU A 371 -11.13 17.93 -11.26
CA GLU A 371 -11.27 19.36 -10.95
C GLU A 371 -10.47 19.75 -9.70
N ALA A 372 -10.53 18.94 -8.64
CA ALA A 372 -9.80 19.22 -7.41
C ALA A 372 -8.28 19.20 -7.64
N MET A 373 -7.76 18.25 -8.42
CA MET A 373 -6.33 18.20 -8.76
C MET A 373 -5.90 19.38 -9.65
N GLU A 374 -6.81 19.93 -10.44
CA GLU A 374 -6.56 21.10 -11.28
C GLU A 374 -6.70 22.44 -10.54
N SER A 375 -7.18 22.44 -9.29
CA SER A 375 -7.34 23.67 -8.51
C SER A 375 -6.02 24.41 -8.28
N ASP A 376 -6.09 25.74 -8.15
CA ASP A 376 -4.92 26.58 -7.87
C ASP A 376 -4.22 26.16 -6.57
N PHE A 377 -4.98 25.68 -5.58
CA PHE A 377 -4.45 25.16 -4.32
C PHE A 377 -3.55 23.93 -4.54
N MET A 378 -4.02 22.93 -5.28
CA MET A 378 -3.24 21.73 -5.56
C MET A 378 -2.05 22.04 -6.50
N ARG A 379 -2.25 22.90 -7.50
CA ARG A 379 -1.17 23.37 -8.40
C ARG A 379 -0.07 24.09 -7.64
N ALA A 380 -0.42 24.98 -6.72
CA ALA A 380 0.54 25.71 -5.89
C ALA A 380 1.39 24.75 -5.05
N ILE A 381 0.76 23.75 -4.41
CA ILE A 381 1.49 22.72 -3.65
C ILE A 381 2.46 21.98 -4.56
N ARG A 382 2.04 21.54 -5.76
CA ARG A 382 2.92 20.83 -6.70
C ARG A 382 4.09 21.69 -7.19
N ALA A 383 3.89 22.99 -7.36
CA ALA A 383 4.93 23.92 -7.83
C ALA A 383 6.05 24.15 -6.80
N GLU A 384 5.74 24.03 -5.50
CA GLU A 384 6.72 24.20 -4.41
C GLU A 384 7.55 22.93 -4.15
N ILE A 385 7.26 21.82 -4.83
CA ILE A 385 7.99 20.57 -4.64
C ILE A 385 9.32 20.64 -5.39
N PRO A 386 10.48 20.54 -4.71
CA PRO A 386 11.77 20.96 -5.27
C PRO A 386 12.38 20.01 -6.33
N TYR A 387 11.66 18.97 -6.78
CA TYR A 387 12.16 17.92 -7.68
C TYR A 387 11.12 17.44 -8.68
#